data_AF-A0AAW0CML5-F1
#
_entry.id   AF-A0AAW0CML5-F1
#
_cell.length_a   1.000
_cell.length_b   1.000
_cell.length_c   1.000
_cell.angle_alpha   90.00
_cell.angle_beta   90.00
_cell.angle_gamma   90.00
#
_symmetry.space_group_name_H-M   'P 1'
#
loop_
_entity.id
_entity.type
_entity.pdbx_description
1 polymer ?
#
loop_
_entity_poly.entity_id
_entity_poly.type
_entity_poly.pdbx_seq_one_letter_code
_entity_poly.pdbx_strand_id
1 'polypeptide(L)'
;MKLSLNTVMLALAVGANAFTGAVHWSMTNVPSTGLMDITFPMAILEADHISGYYFAQQFDFTDPSAFGYTGLQPRPDRNGSTVLHAAFSSFTNGTTSTDANCHNGADGGPGVSCSVEWNGVYGRTYNLEVAYEPSSKNWVGSVIDTVTGQRVHMGSYKLPSGVGGIASSEVGFIEWYPWNVRVPPNHCAKLPYQKTHLIMGG
;
A
#
# COMPACT_ATOMS: atom_id res chain seq x y z
N MET A 1 15.66 46.43 -19.58
CA MET A 1 16.20 45.18 -19.05
C MET A 1 16.39 45.31 -17.53
N LYS A 2 15.51 44.70 -16.75
CA LYS A 2 15.66 44.45 -15.31
C LYS A 2 14.99 43.09 -15.07
N LEU A 3 15.78 42.05 -14.86
CA LEU A 3 15.26 40.76 -14.38
C LEU A 3 14.99 40.91 -12.89
N SER A 4 13.72 40.84 -12.51
CA SER A 4 13.29 40.62 -11.14
C SER A 4 13.29 39.11 -10.89
N LEU A 5 14.15 38.67 -9.98
CA LEU A 5 14.16 37.30 -9.48
C LEU A 5 12.90 37.12 -8.62
N ASN A 6 11.83 36.58 -9.19
CA ASN A 6 10.67 36.19 -8.41
C ASN A 6 11.06 34.95 -7.60
N THR A 7 11.33 35.15 -6.31
CA THR A 7 11.35 34.09 -5.31
C THR A 7 9.95 33.47 -5.29
N VAL A 8 9.77 32.38 -6.02
CA VAL A 8 8.63 31.48 -5.77
C VAL A 8 8.92 30.86 -4.42
N MET A 9 8.26 31.35 -3.36
CA MET A 9 8.04 30.52 -2.18
C MET A 9 7.24 29.31 -2.65
N LEU A 10 7.92 28.19 -2.87
CA LEU A 10 7.25 26.91 -2.84
C LEU A 10 6.80 26.73 -1.40
N ALA A 11 5.53 27.03 -1.13
CA ALA A 11 4.90 26.60 0.09
C ALA A 11 4.97 25.08 0.08
N LEU A 12 5.98 24.52 0.73
CA LEU A 12 5.88 23.19 1.29
C LEU A 12 4.73 23.31 2.28
N ALA A 13 3.53 22.95 1.85
CA ALA A 13 2.53 22.49 2.78
C ALA A 13 3.26 21.43 3.59
N VAL A 14 3.58 21.74 4.85
CA VAL A 14 3.88 20.73 5.84
C VAL A 14 2.55 20.01 6.03
N GLY A 15 2.25 19.13 5.08
CA GLY A 15 1.17 18.18 5.20
C GLY A 15 1.40 17.51 6.54
N ALA A 16 0.34 17.43 7.33
CA ALA A 16 0.29 16.59 8.50
C ALA A 16 0.74 15.18 8.08
N ASN A 17 2.03 14.89 8.20
CA ASN A 17 2.57 13.62 7.77
C ASN A 17 2.12 12.60 8.82
N ALA A 18 1.04 11.88 8.51
CA ALA A 18 0.63 10.67 9.24
C ALA A 18 1.69 9.56 9.12
N PHE A 19 2.68 9.76 8.26
CA PHE A 19 3.89 8.97 8.11
C PHE A 19 4.70 8.89 9.41
N THR A 20 4.93 7.66 9.86
CA THR A 20 5.69 7.32 11.07
C THR A 20 6.98 6.55 10.77
N GLY A 21 7.20 6.13 9.52
CA GLY A 21 8.46 5.53 9.06
C GLY A 21 8.43 5.06 7.61
N ALA A 22 9.61 4.88 7.01
CA ALA A 22 9.81 4.31 5.67
C ALA A 22 10.81 3.16 5.68
N VAL A 23 10.66 2.27 4.70
CA VAL A 23 11.62 1.22 4.35
C VAL A 23 11.77 1.22 2.83
N HIS A 24 12.97 1.41 2.31
CA HIS A 24 13.19 1.35 0.85
C HIS A 24 13.37 -0.09 0.38
N TRP A 25 12.87 -0.40 -0.82
CA TRP A 25 13.17 -1.65 -1.52
C TRP A 25 13.74 -1.40 -2.91
N SER A 26 14.53 -2.35 -3.38
CA SER A 26 15.06 -2.35 -4.75
C SER A 26 15.35 -3.77 -5.20
N MET A 27 15.12 -4.04 -6.48
CA MET A 27 15.39 -5.30 -7.17
C MET A 27 16.45 -5.07 -8.25
N THR A 28 17.35 -6.02 -8.44
CA THR A 28 18.32 -5.99 -9.54
C THR A 28 17.85 -6.83 -10.72
N ASN A 29 18.41 -6.60 -11.91
CA ASN A 29 18.10 -7.36 -13.12
C ASN A 29 16.62 -7.28 -13.57
N VAL A 30 15.96 -6.15 -13.30
CA VAL A 30 14.58 -5.91 -13.72
C VAL A 30 14.52 -5.62 -15.22
N PRO A 31 13.64 -6.29 -15.99
CA PRO A 31 13.43 -5.98 -17.40
C PRO A 31 13.01 -4.51 -17.61
N SER A 32 13.35 -3.92 -18.76
CA SER A 32 12.91 -2.57 -19.11
C SER A 32 11.38 -2.43 -19.21
N THR A 33 10.68 -3.54 -19.40
CA THR A 33 9.22 -3.62 -19.37
C THR A 33 8.64 -3.66 -17.95
N GLY A 34 9.47 -3.71 -16.91
CA GLY A 34 9.07 -3.86 -15.52
C GLY A 34 8.84 -5.33 -15.10
N LEU A 35 8.70 -5.52 -13.79
CA LEU A 35 8.31 -6.79 -13.17
C LEU A 35 6.82 -7.06 -13.44
N MET A 36 6.47 -8.33 -13.67
CA MET A 36 5.07 -8.75 -13.82
C MET A 36 4.48 -9.26 -12.50
N ASP A 37 5.31 -9.45 -11.49
CA ASP A 37 4.91 -9.82 -10.15
C ASP A 37 5.91 -9.28 -9.13
N ILE A 38 5.43 -9.02 -7.93
CA ILE A 38 6.23 -8.70 -6.76
C ILE A 38 5.55 -9.24 -5.51
N THR A 39 6.33 -9.70 -4.54
CA THR A 39 5.83 -10.20 -3.26
C THR A 39 6.50 -9.46 -2.11
N PHE A 40 5.68 -8.99 -1.18
CA PHE A 40 6.13 -8.33 0.04
C PHE A 40 5.75 -9.14 1.27
N PRO A 41 6.70 -9.83 1.92
CA PRO A 41 6.44 -10.49 3.20
C PRO A 41 6.28 -9.46 4.33
N MET A 42 5.18 -9.57 5.07
CA MET A 42 4.83 -8.67 6.17
C MET A 42 4.31 -9.44 7.38
N ALA A 43 4.70 -9.03 8.59
CA ALA A 43 4.14 -9.56 9.82
C ALA A 43 3.86 -8.42 10.81
N ILE A 44 2.60 -8.26 11.22
CA ILE A 44 2.24 -7.43 12.37
C ILE A 44 2.46 -8.31 13.60
N LEU A 45 3.55 -8.07 14.34
CA LEU A 45 3.91 -8.90 15.49
C LEU A 45 3.02 -8.60 16.68
N GLU A 46 2.91 -7.31 17.01
CA GLU A 46 2.15 -6.79 18.13
C GLU A 46 1.62 -5.41 17.72
N ALA A 47 0.32 -5.16 17.87
CA ALA A 47 -0.26 -3.82 17.73
C ALA A 47 -1.62 -3.81 18.44
N ASP A 48 -2.09 -2.63 18.82
CA ASP A 48 -3.47 -2.51 19.31
C ASP A 48 -4.46 -2.95 18.22
N HIS A 49 -5.50 -3.70 18.60
CA HIS A 49 -6.55 -4.17 17.69
C HIS A 49 -7.54 -3.02 17.43
N ILE A 50 -7.08 -2.01 16.71
CA ILE A 50 -7.80 -0.78 16.40
C ILE A 50 -7.57 -0.38 14.95
N SER A 51 -8.50 0.37 14.39
CA SER A 51 -8.29 1.04 13.10
C SER A 51 -7.33 2.24 13.28
N GLY A 52 -6.46 2.47 12.30
CA GLY A 52 -5.68 3.70 12.20
C GLY A 52 -4.27 3.50 11.65
N TYR A 53 -3.64 2.36 11.90
CA TYR A 53 -2.36 2.04 11.29
C TYR A 53 -2.52 1.44 9.91
N TYR A 54 -1.65 1.86 8.99
CA TYR A 54 -1.42 1.20 7.72
C TYR A 54 0.06 0.91 7.53
N PHE A 55 0.39 -0.37 7.35
CA PHE A 55 1.72 -0.86 7.02
C PHE A 55 1.73 -1.19 5.54
N ALA A 56 2.40 -0.37 4.73
CA ALA A 56 2.25 -0.37 3.29
C ALA A 56 3.58 -0.56 2.56
N GLN A 57 3.47 -1.13 1.37
CA GLN A 57 4.51 -1.16 0.35
C GLN A 57 3.96 -0.44 -0.86
N GLN A 58 4.55 0.71 -1.19
CA GLN A 58 4.27 1.37 -2.46
C GLN A 58 5.08 0.70 -3.57
N PHE A 59 4.52 0.73 -4.76
CA PHE A 59 5.21 0.34 -5.97
C PHE A 59 4.81 1.28 -7.11
N ASP A 60 5.80 1.71 -7.87
CA ASP A 60 5.59 2.44 -9.12
C ASP A 60 5.53 1.44 -10.28
N PHE A 61 4.87 1.83 -11.37
CA PHE A 61 5.01 1.15 -12.65
C PHE A 61 6.10 1.84 -13.48
N THR A 62 6.52 1.23 -14.60
CA THR A 62 7.49 1.88 -15.51
C THR A 62 6.97 3.18 -16.13
N ASP A 63 5.66 3.42 -16.08
CA ASP A 63 5.07 4.73 -16.36
C ASP A 63 5.18 5.61 -15.10
N PRO A 64 5.85 6.78 -15.16
CA PRO A 64 6.13 7.61 -13.99
C PRO A 64 4.88 8.26 -13.36
N SER A 65 3.72 8.17 -14.01
CA SER A 65 2.44 8.66 -13.48
C SER A 65 1.59 7.55 -12.85
N ALA A 66 2.04 6.30 -12.94
CA ALA A 66 1.30 5.14 -12.48
C ALA A 66 1.98 4.52 -11.26
N PHE A 67 1.23 4.40 -10.16
CA PHE A 67 1.69 3.80 -8.92
C PHE A 67 0.54 3.18 -8.14
N GLY A 68 0.89 2.36 -7.17
CA GLY A 68 -0.04 1.68 -6.27
C GLY A 68 0.59 1.37 -4.93
N TYR A 69 -0.22 0.87 -4.01
CA TYR A 69 0.29 0.26 -2.79
C TYR A 69 -0.40 -1.06 -2.49
N THR A 70 0.23 -1.85 -1.63
CA THR A 70 -0.41 -2.95 -0.92
C THR A 70 0.05 -2.99 0.53
N GLY A 71 -0.79 -3.46 1.45
CA GLY A 71 -0.42 -3.44 2.85
C GLY A 71 -1.44 -4.06 3.78
N LEU A 72 -1.11 -4.07 5.08
CA LEU A 72 -1.93 -4.60 6.16
C LEU A 72 -2.32 -3.51 7.16
N GLN A 73 -3.51 -3.67 7.74
CA GLN A 73 -4.04 -2.83 8.82
C GLN A 73 -4.59 -3.72 9.93
N PRO A 74 -4.22 -3.45 11.20
CA PRO A 74 -4.99 -3.87 12.36
C PRO A 74 -6.45 -3.45 12.25
N ARG A 75 -7.37 -4.28 12.75
CA ARG A 75 -8.77 -3.94 12.94
C ARG A 75 -9.23 -4.35 14.33
N PRO A 76 -10.31 -3.74 14.85
CA PRO A 76 -11.01 -4.26 16.01
C PRO A 76 -11.40 -5.72 15.82
N ASP A 77 -11.28 -6.49 16.89
CA ASP A 77 -11.78 -7.86 16.91
C ASP A 77 -13.26 -7.90 16.54
N ARG A 78 -13.65 -8.93 15.79
CA ARG A 78 -15.03 -9.18 15.40
C ARG A 78 -15.45 -10.55 15.89
N ASN A 79 -16.50 -10.60 16.71
CA ASN A 79 -17.02 -11.83 17.31
C ASN A 79 -15.94 -12.66 18.04
N GLY A 80 -15.04 -11.99 18.76
CA GLY A 80 -13.94 -12.62 19.50
C GLY A 80 -12.80 -13.14 18.63
N SER A 81 -12.80 -12.85 17.32
CA SER A 81 -11.72 -13.20 16.39
C SER A 81 -10.93 -11.97 15.99
N THR A 82 -9.61 -12.14 15.90
CA THR A 82 -8.69 -11.14 15.34
C THR A 82 -8.98 -10.91 13.87
N VAL A 83 -9.07 -9.63 13.48
CA VAL A 83 -9.33 -9.21 12.11
C VAL A 83 -8.12 -8.45 11.60
N LEU A 84 -7.66 -8.83 10.41
CA LEU A 84 -6.73 -8.04 9.63
C LEU A 84 -7.45 -7.54 8.37
N HIS A 85 -7.11 -6.33 7.96
CA HIS A 85 -7.55 -5.73 6.72
C HIS A 85 -6.35 -5.61 5.79
N ALA A 86 -6.48 -6.08 4.56
CA ALA A 86 -5.47 -5.88 3.53
C ALA A 86 -6.02 -4.99 2.44
N ALA A 87 -5.18 -4.06 2.00
CA ALA A 87 -5.49 -3.12 0.93
C ALA A 87 -4.57 -3.36 -0.28
N PHE A 88 -5.13 -3.12 -1.45
CA PHE A 88 -4.43 -3.16 -2.73
C PHE A 88 -5.05 -2.09 -3.62
N SER A 89 -4.30 -1.04 -3.92
CA SER A 89 -4.83 0.14 -4.59
C SER A 89 -3.93 0.60 -5.73
N SER A 90 -4.55 1.11 -6.78
CA SER A 90 -3.91 1.88 -7.84
C SER A 90 -4.38 3.32 -7.76
N PHE A 91 -3.44 4.25 -7.83
CA PHE A 91 -3.69 5.70 -7.92
C PHE A 91 -3.68 6.20 -9.37
N THR A 92 -3.57 5.28 -10.32
CA THR A 92 -3.42 5.59 -11.74
C THR A 92 -4.78 5.96 -12.33
N ASN A 93 -4.89 7.16 -12.88
CA ASN A 93 -6.11 7.62 -13.54
C ASN A 93 -6.50 6.70 -14.70
N GLY A 94 -7.78 6.37 -14.83
CA GLY A 94 -8.29 5.42 -15.84
C GLY A 94 -8.14 3.95 -15.48
N THR A 95 -7.64 3.63 -14.28
CA THR A 95 -7.75 2.27 -13.73
C THR A 95 -9.23 1.88 -13.60
N THR A 96 -9.57 0.64 -13.94
CA THR A 96 -10.94 0.12 -13.82
C THR A 96 -10.93 -1.24 -13.13
N SER A 97 -12.06 -1.62 -12.53
CA SER A 97 -12.25 -2.94 -11.92
C SER A 97 -13.70 -3.38 -12.03
N THR A 98 -13.90 -4.69 -12.08
CA THR A 98 -15.22 -5.35 -11.96
C THR A 98 -15.25 -6.29 -10.74
N ASP A 99 -14.22 -6.23 -9.90
CA ASP A 99 -14.06 -7.09 -8.75
C ASP A 99 -14.90 -6.60 -7.58
N ALA A 100 -15.57 -7.51 -6.88
CA ALA A 100 -16.48 -7.18 -5.79
C ALA A 100 -15.77 -6.57 -4.58
N ASN A 101 -14.47 -6.81 -4.42
CA ASN A 101 -13.68 -6.23 -3.34
C ASN A 101 -13.18 -4.81 -3.64
N CYS A 102 -13.43 -4.31 -4.85
CA CYS A 102 -12.89 -3.05 -5.34
C CYS A 102 -13.96 -1.99 -5.54
N HIS A 103 -13.55 -0.73 -5.39
CA HIS A 103 -14.36 0.43 -5.74
C HIS A 103 -13.53 1.49 -6.47
N ASN A 104 -14.22 2.39 -7.17
CA ASN A 104 -13.59 3.51 -7.85
C ASN A 104 -12.99 4.50 -6.83
N GLY A 105 -11.82 5.04 -7.18
CA GLY A 105 -11.04 6.00 -6.42
C GLY A 105 -10.11 5.36 -5.40
N ALA A 106 -8.98 6.04 -5.16
CA ALA A 106 -8.00 5.69 -4.13
C ALA A 106 -7.70 6.93 -3.27
N ASP A 107 -7.96 6.84 -1.96
CA ASP A 107 -7.84 7.92 -0.98
C ASP A 107 -8.54 9.24 -1.39
N GLY A 108 -9.70 9.11 -2.04
CA GLY A 108 -10.49 10.22 -2.56
C GLY A 108 -10.00 10.80 -3.89
N GLY A 109 -8.89 10.30 -4.41
CA GLY A 109 -8.34 10.64 -5.72
C GLY A 109 -8.72 9.64 -6.83
N PRO A 110 -8.12 9.78 -8.03
CA PRO A 110 -8.30 8.86 -9.15
C PRO A 110 -7.82 7.44 -8.83
N GLY A 111 -8.28 6.46 -9.62
CA GLY A 111 -7.80 5.08 -9.55
C GLY A 111 -8.84 4.10 -9.00
N VAL A 112 -8.37 3.03 -8.36
CA VAL A 112 -9.18 1.94 -7.79
C VAL A 112 -8.55 1.49 -6.48
N SER A 113 -9.38 1.33 -5.45
CA SER A 113 -8.99 0.69 -4.20
C SER A 113 -9.72 -0.63 -4.02
N CYS A 114 -8.97 -1.66 -3.68
CA CYS A 114 -9.46 -2.99 -3.34
C CYS A 114 -9.08 -3.34 -1.91
N SER A 115 -9.96 -4.06 -1.20
CA SER A 115 -9.61 -4.52 0.13
C SER A 115 -10.40 -5.75 0.56
N VAL A 116 -9.83 -6.46 1.52
CA VAL A 116 -10.47 -7.62 2.15
C VAL A 116 -10.16 -7.63 3.64
N GLU A 117 -11.14 -8.05 4.43
CA GLU A 117 -10.94 -8.39 5.83
C GLU A 117 -11.06 -9.90 6.00
N TRP A 118 -10.14 -10.47 6.79
CA TRP A 118 -10.21 -11.88 7.16
C TRP A 118 -9.74 -12.08 8.60
N ASN A 119 -9.99 -13.28 9.12
CA ASN A 119 -9.52 -13.68 10.44
C ASN A 119 -8.02 -14.00 10.36
N GLY A 120 -7.20 -12.96 10.54
CA GLY A 120 -5.74 -13.04 10.54
C GLY A 120 -5.17 -13.42 11.91
N VAL A 121 -3.85 -13.65 11.95
CA VAL A 121 -3.12 -13.99 13.17
C VAL A 121 -1.89 -13.11 13.28
N TYR A 122 -1.77 -12.40 14.40
CA TYR A 122 -0.59 -11.58 14.70
C TYR A 122 0.64 -12.47 14.93
N GLY A 123 1.82 -11.94 14.63
CA GLY A 123 3.08 -12.70 14.64
C GLY A 123 3.27 -13.60 13.42
N ARG A 124 2.26 -13.76 12.56
CA ARG A 124 2.35 -14.56 11.34
C ARG A 124 2.81 -13.71 10.16
N THR A 125 3.73 -14.26 9.38
CA THR A 125 4.13 -13.66 8.11
C THR A 125 3.11 -13.98 7.03
N TYR A 126 2.67 -12.93 6.36
CA TYR A 126 1.84 -12.99 5.17
C TYR A 126 2.63 -12.44 3.99
N ASN A 127 2.59 -13.14 2.86
CA ASN A 127 3.11 -12.65 1.59
C ASN A 127 2.01 -11.85 0.90
N LEU A 128 2.22 -10.56 0.71
CA LEU A 128 1.37 -9.70 -0.10
C LEU A 128 1.88 -9.75 -1.53
N GLU A 129 1.19 -10.51 -2.37
CA GLU A 129 1.55 -10.69 -3.77
C GLU A 129 0.74 -9.72 -4.64
N VAL A 130 1.45 -9.06 -5.55
CA VAL A 130 0.87 -8.25 -6.64
C VAL A 130 1.36 -8.86 -7.94
N ALA A 131 0.44 -9.38 -8.76
CA ALA A 131 0.80 -10.11 -9.98
C ALA A 131 -0.09 -9.70 -11.17
N TYR A 132 0.51 -9.63 -12.36
CA TYR A 132 -0.19 -9.42 -13.61
C TYR A 132 -0.69 -10.76 -14.17
N GLU A 133 -1.97 -10.82 -14.51
CA GLU A 133 -2.61 -11.96 -15.16
C GLU A 133 -2.80 -11.70 -16.66
N PRO A 134 -2.07 -12.38 -17.56
CA PRO A 134 -2.15 -12.12 -19.00
C PRO A 134 -3.51 -12.42 -19.65
N SER A 135 -4.25 -13.40 -19.10
CA SER A 135 -5.56 -13.83 -19.63
C SER A 135 -6.64 -12.77 -19.43
N SER A 136 -6.67 -12.15 -18.25
CA SER A 136 -7.63 -11.11 -17.86
C SER A 136 -7.09 -9.70 -18.13
N LYS A 137 -5.77 -9.56 -18.28
CA LYS A 137 -5.02 -8.29 -18.32
C LYS A 137 -5.20 -7.46 -17.04
N ASN A 138 -5.42 -8.14 -15.91
CA ASN A 138 -5.57 -7.52 -14.62
C ASN A 138 -4.29 -7.62 -13.81
N TRP A 139 -4.10 -6.67 -12.92
CA TRP A 139 -3.25 -6.83 -11.75
C TRP A 139 -4.10 -7.37 -10.61
N VAL A 140 -3.58 -8.36 -9.90
CA VAL A 140 -4.27 -9.09 -8.82
C VAL A 140 -3.46 -8.95 -7.55
N GLY A 141 -4.14 -8.53 -6.48
CA GLY A 141 -3.60 -8.48 -5.13
C GLY A 141 -4.04 -9.71 -4.34
N SER A 142 -3.11 -10.38 -3.65
CA SER A 142 -3.44 -11.50 -2.76
C SER A 142 -2.61 -11.51 -1.48
N VAL A 143 -3.23 -11.93 -0.38
CA VAL A 143 -2.54 -12.20 0.88
C VAL A 143 -2.38 -13.71 1.03
N ILE A 144 -1.16 -14.17 1.23
CA ILE A 144 -0.84 -15.59 1.35
C ILE A 144 -0.25 -15.84 2.74
N ASP A 145 -0.92 -16.68 3.52
CA ASP A 145 -0.42 -17.15 4.80
C ASP A 145 0.77 -18.10 4.60
N THR A 146 1.96 -17.69 5.05
CA THR A 146 3.18 -18.48 4.84
C THR A 146 3.22 -19.79 5.64
N VAL A 147 2.37 -19.95 6.65
CA VAL A 147 2.28 -21.15 7.48
C VAL A 147 1.30 -22.16 6.89
N THR A 148 0.13 -21.70 6.43
CA THR A 148 -0.93 -22.59 5.95
C THR A 148 -1.00 -22.72 4.43
N GLY A 149 -0.39 -21.78 3.69
CA GLY A 149 -0.55 -21.63 2.25
C GLY A 149 -1.91 -21.05 1.84
N GLN A 150 -2.78 -20.68 2.79
CA GLN A 150 -4.08 -20.11 2.48
C GLN A 150 -3.90 -18.78 1.73
N ARG A 151 -4.58 -18.66 0.60
CA ARG A 151 -4.63 -17.45 -0.22
C ARG A 151 -5.95 -16.72 -0.01
N VAL A 152 -5.88 -15.44 0.27
CA VAL A 152 -7.01 -14.52 0.37
C VAL A 152 -6.91 -13.50 -0.77
N HIS A 153 -7.95 -13.45 -1.60
CA HIS A 153 -8.04 -12.50 -2.71
C HIS A 153 -8.33 -11.09 -2.18
N MET A 154 -7.45 -10.12 -2.44
CA MET A 154 -7.67 -8.71 -2.07
C MET A 154 -8.55 -8.00 -3.09
N GLY A 155 -8.36 -8.32 -4.37
CA GLY A 155 -9.05 -7.70 -5.49
C GLY A 155 -8.22 -7.72 -6.76
N SER A 156 -8.81 -7.22 -7.84
CA SER A 156 -8.17 -7.13 -9.13
C SER A 156 -8.56 -5.84 -9.86
N TYR A 157 -7.64 -5.26 -10.61
CA TYR A 157 -7.92 -4.07 -11.43
C TYR A 157 -7.11 -4.08 -12.73
N LYS A 158 -7.57 -3.31 -13.70
CA LYS A 158 -6.91 -3.11 -14.98
C LYS A 158 -6.39 -1.68 -15.10
N LEU A 159 -5.10 -1.55 -15.38
CA LEU A 159 -4.48 -0.27 -15.67
C LEU A 159 -4.81 0.20 -17.10
N PRO A 160 -4.73 1.52 -17.38
CA PRO A 160 -4.81 2.04 -18.73
C PRO A 160 -3.78 1.41 -19.67
N SER A 161 -4.09 1.43 -20.97
CA SER A 161 -3.13 1.00 -21.99
C SER A 161 -1.84 1.84 -21.94
N GLY A 162 -0.69 1.19 -22.08
CA GLY A 162 0.61 1.86 -22.10
C GLY A 162 1.35 1.82 -20.77
N VAL A 163 0.66 1.50 -19.67
CA VAL A 163 1.31 1.24 -18.39
C VAL A 163 2.02 -0.12 -18.46
N GLY A 164 3.33 -0.12 -18.18
CA GLY A 164 4.16 -1.32 -18.15
C GLY A 164 4.06 -2.09 -16.83
N GLY A 165 5.09 -2.90 -16.55
CA GLY A 165 5.24 -3.64 -15.30
C GLY A 165 5.67 -2.74 -14.13
N ILE A 166 5.88 -3.37 -12.99
CA ILE A 166 6.32 -2.72 -11.75
C ILE A 166 7.79 -2.31 -11.88
N ALA A 167 8.11 -1.08 -11.44
CA ALA A 167 9.45 -0.53 -11.43
C ALA A 167 10.36 -1.25 -10.42
N SER A 168 11.67 -1.03 -10.54
CA SER A 168 12.67 -1.80 -9.79
C SER A 168 12.86 -1.39 -8.34
N SER A 169 12.29 -0.27 -7.89
CA SER A 169 12.51 0.25 -6.54
C SER A 169 11.39 1.16 -6.14
N GLU A 170 11.05 1.14 -4.86
CA GLU A 170 10.18 2.16 -4.27
C GLU A 170 10.32 2.18 -2.74
N VAL A 171 9.36 2.80 -2.04
CA VAL A 171 9.31 2.88 -0.58
C VAL A 171 8.11 2.13 -0.01
N GLY A 172 8.32 1.41 1.08
CA GLY A 172 7.27 1.03 2.02
C GLY A 172 7.15 2.08 3.12
N PHE A 173 5.96 2.26 3.65
CA PHE A 173 5.70 3.28 4.67
C PHE A 173 4.78 2.76 5.78
N ILE A 174 4.87 3.40 6.94
CA ILE A 174 3.98 3.17 8.07
C ILE A 174 3.23 4.47 8.31
N GLU A 175 1.91 4.41 8.32
CA GLU A 175 1.05 5.57 8.50
C GLU A 175 0.07 5.38 9.65
N TRP A 176 -0.12 6.42 10.46
CA TRP A 176 -1.27 6.58 11.34
C TRP A 176 -2.30 7.51 10.68
N TYR A 177 -3.10 6.97 9.76
CA TYR A 177 -3.96 7.75 8.86
C TYR A 177 -5.00 8.67 9.53
N PRO A 178 -5.42 8.50 10.80
CA PRO A 178 -6.26 9.51 11.47
C PRO A 178 -5.62 10.90 11.52
N TRP A 179 -4.30 11.00 11.39
CA TRP A 179 -3.60 12.28 11.34
C TRP A 179 -3.65 12.98 9.97
N ASN A 180 -4.12 12.32 8.91
CA ASN A 180 -4.35 12.95 7.60
C ASN A 180 -5.42 14.05 7.66
N VAL A 181 -6.36 13.95 8.61
CA VAL A 181 -7.36 14.99 8.85
C VAL A 181 -6.81 16.07 9.77
N ARG A 182 -6.18 15.66 10.88
CA ARG A 182 -5.62 16.58 11.88
C ARG A 182 -4.59 15.90 12.77
N VAL A 183 -3.42 16.51 12.90
CA VAL A 183 -2.40 16.12 13.88
C VAL A 183 -2.68 16.81 15.23
N PRO A 184 -2.86 16.07 16.33
CA PRO A 184 -3.06 16.67 17.64
C PRO A 184 -1.75 17.23 18.24
N PRO A 185 -1.83 18.17 19.21
CA PRO A 185 -0.67 18.53 20.02
C PRO A 185 -0.12 17.33 20.80
N ASN A 186 1.21 17.23 20.89
CA ASN A 186 1.94 16.12 21.53
C ASN A 186 1.58 14.74 20.96
N HIS A 187 1.32 14.67 19.65
CA HIS A 187 0.85 13.47 18.95
C HIS A 187 1.83 12.28 19.03
N CYS A 188 3.14 12.50 18.94
CA CYS A 188 4.12 11.41 19.01
C CYS A 188 4.02 10.62 20.32
N ALA A 189 3.72 11.28 21.45
CA ALA A 189 3.54 10.64 22.75
C ALA A 189 2.22 9.86 22.87
N LYS A 190 1.36 9.93 21.85
CA LYS A 190 0.01 9.34 21.82
C LYS A 190 -0.16 8.32 20.69
N LEU A 191 0.91 7.98 19.98
CA LEU A 191 0.85 6.91 18.99
C LEU A 191 0.50 5.59 19.69
N PRO A 192 -0.53 4.87 19.22
CA PRO A 192 -0.81 3.53 19.72
C PRO A 192 0.39 2.61 19.47
N TYR A 193 0.60 1.63 20.33
CA TYR A 193 1.76 0.76 20.22
C TYR A 193 1.67 -0.11 18.97
N GLN A 194 2.81 -0.30 18.30
CA GLN A 194 2.96 -1.25 17.20
C GLN A 194 4.38 -1.80 17.11
N LYS A 195 4.49 -3.02 16.59
CA LYS A 195 5.70 -3.74 16.26
C LYS A 195 5.43 -4.60 15.03
N THR A 196 6.07 -4.25 13.92
CA THR A 196 5.82 -4.85 12.61
C THR A 196 7.15 -5.17 11.94
N HIS A 197 7.20 -6.30 11.23
CA HIS A 197 8.28 -6.65 10.33
C HIS A 197 7.82 -6.40 8.89
N LEU A 198 8.46 -5.42 8.24
CA LEU A 198 8.44 -5.23 6.80
C LEU A 198 9.69 -5.93 6.26
N ILE A 199 9.53 -7.16 5.77
CA ILE A 199 10.66 -7.94 5.27
C ILE A 199 10.82 -7.62 3.80
N MET A 200 11.90 -6.95 3.44
CA MET A 200 12.25 -6.71 2.04
C MET A 200 13.15 -7.85 1.58
N GLY A 201 12.71 -8.64 0.60
CA GLY A 201 13.58 -9.60 -0.08
C GLY A 201 14.62 -8.84 -0.92
N GLY A 202 15.88 -9.22 -0.78
CA GLY A 202 16.98 -8.83 -1.66
C GLY A 202 17.43 -10.01 -2.52
#